data_AF-A0A2M7R7Z9-F1
#
_entry.id   AF-A0A2M7R7Z9-F1
#
_cell.length_a   1.000
_cell.length_b   1.000
_cell.length_c   1.000
_cell.angle_alpha   90.00
_cell.angle_beta   90.00
_cell.angle_gamma   90.00
#
_symmetry.space_group_name_H-M   'P 1'
#
loop_
_entity.id
_entity.type
_entity.pdbx_description
1 polymer ?
#
loop_
_entity_poly.entity_id
_entity_poly.type
_entity_poly.pdbx_seq_one_letter_code
_entity_poly.pdbx_strand_id
1 'polypeptide(L)' 'SLVVTPTAFGGRGDAGDVSPEDKVNFQKQRKLIKTAQSWLIKNKMPSNIKWQIDVIAIKIDLDSKKAKIRHFKNAIGG' A
#
# COMPACT_ATOMS: atom_id res chain seq x y z
N SER A 1 -34.51 -3.56 -19.79
CA SER A 1 -34.55 -4.46 -18.63
C SER A 1 -33.32 -5.34 -18.65
N LEU A 2 -32.36 -5.12 -17.74
CA LEU A 2 -31.18 -5.98 -17.58
C LEU A 2 -31.31 -6.63 -16.20
N VAL A 3 -31.47 -7.95 -16.19
CA VAL A 3 -31.59 -8.77 -14.99
C VAL A 3 -30.18 -9.07 -14.51
N VAL A 4 -29.79 -8.52 -13.36
CA VAL A 4 -28.56 -8.90 -12.66
C VAL A 4 -28.92 -9.98 -11.66
N THR A 5 -28.51 -11.22 -11.91
CA THR A 5 -28.61 -12.30 -10.93
C THR A 5 -27.47 -12.20 -9.92
N PRO A 6 -27.71 -12.37 -8.61
CA PRO A 6 -26.64 -12.48 -7.64
C PRO A 6 -26.05 -13.89 -7.69
N THR A 7 -24.80 -14.01 -8.15
CA THR A 7 -24.04 -15.26 -8.00
C THR A 7 -23.77 -15.48 -6.51
N ALA A 8 -24.20 -16.63 -6.02
CA ALA A 8 -24.06 -17.07 -4.64
C ALA A 8 -22.61 -16.98 -4.15
N PHE A 9 -22.39 -16.25 -3.05
CA PHE A 9 -21.15 -16.28 -2.28
C PHE A 9 -21.07 -17.59 -1.50
N GLY A 10 -20.61 -18.64 -2.18
CA GLY A 10 -20.14 -19.88 -1.56
C GLY A 10 -18.61 -19.90 -1.55
N GLY A 11 -17.99 -19.54 -0.42
CA GLY A 11 -16.54 -19.64 -0.24
C GLY A 11 -16.09 -19.09 1.10
N ARG A 12 -15.77 -19.98 2.04
CA ARG A 12 -15.05 -19.67 3.30
C ARG A 12 -13.78 -18.86 2.99
N GLY A 13 -13.68 -17.63 3.51
CA GLY A 13 -12.43 -16.85 3.46
C GLY A 13 -12.49 -15.39 3.99
N ASP A 14 -13.66 -14.75 4.03
CA ASP A 14 -13.74 -13.29 4.27
C ASP A 14 -13.98 -12.88 5.74
N ALA A 15 -13.16 -13.38 6.65
CA ALA A 15 -13.09 -12.86 8.02
C ALA A 15 -11.65 -12.95 8.55
N GLY A 16 -10.77 -12.05 8.09
CA GLY A 16 -9.47 -11.84 8.75
C GLY A 16 -8.23 -11.60 7.87
N ASP A 17 -8.35 -11.41 6.56
CA ASP A 17 -7.18 -11.15 5.71
C ASP A 17 -6.74 -9.67 5.84
N VAL A 18 -5.84 -9.39 6.78
CA VAL A 18 -5.19 -8.07 6.88
C VAL A 18 -4.32 -7.89 5.65
N SER A 19 -4.65 -6.92 4.81
CA SER A 19 -3.88 -6.69 3.59
C SER A 19 -2.53 -6.04 3.95
N PRO A 20 -1.43 -6.36 3.23
CA PRO A 20 -0.12 -5.78 3.54
C PRO A 20 -0.12 -4.24 3.54
N GLU A 21 -0.92 -3.60 2.68
CA GLU A 21 -1.10 -2.16 2.61
C GLU A 21 -1.72 -1.56 3.89
N ASP A 22 -2.57 -2.30 4.61
CA ASP A 22 -3.16 -1.85 5.87
C ASP A 22 -2.08 -1.65 6.96
N LYS A 23 -0.92 -2.29 6.79
CA LYS A 23 0.24 -2.07 7.67
C LYS A 23 0.88 -0.70 7.45
N VAL A 24 0.56 0.04 6.38
CA VAL A 24 0.98 1.44 6.14
C VAL A 24 -0.06 2.39 6.74
N ASN A 25 -0.35 2.18 8.02
CA ASN A 25 -1.30 2.99 8.76
C ASN A 25 -0.75 4.41 9.04
N PHE A 26 -1.61 5.27 9.57
CA PHE A 26 -1.29 6.67 9.88
C PHE A 26 -0.02 6.85 10.72
N GLN A 27 0.22 6.00 11.71
CA GLN A 27 1.42 6.09 12.54
C GLN A 27 2.69 5.80 11.74
N LYS A 28 2.67 4.79 10.85
CA LYS A 28 3.79 4.52 9.94
C LYS A 28 3.96 5.61 8.91
N GLN A 29 2.89 6.14 8.34
CA GLN A 29 2.96 7.26 7.39
C GLN A 29 3.67 8.47 8.01
N ARG A 30 3.33 8.83 9.25
CA ARG A 30 4.03 9.91 10.00
C ARG A 30 5.53 9.64 10.15
N LYS A 31 5.93 8.39 10.45
CA LYS A 31 7.35 8.02 10.54
C LYS A 31 8.04 8.14 9.18
N LEU A 32 7.41 7.64 8.12
CA LEU A 32 7.94 7.73 6.75
C LEU A 32 8.14 9.18 6.30
N ILE A 33 7.17 10.06 6.57
CA ILE A 33 7.28 11.50 6.29
C ILE A 33 8.49 12.10 7.02
N LYS A 34 8.64 11.83 8.33
CA LYS A 34 9.77 12.33 9.11
C LYS A 34 11.11 11.84 8.58
N THR A 35 11.18 10.56 8.20
CA THR A 35 12.39 9.97 7.62
C THR A 35 12.73 10.62 6.28
N ALA A 36 11.74 10.81 5.39
CA ALA A 36 11.93 11.48 4.12
C ALA A 36 12.42 12.93 4.30
N GLN A 37 11.75 13.71 5.14
CA GLN A 37 12.16 15.08 5.47
C GLN A 37 13.57 15.15 6.05
N SER A 38 13.91 14.24 6.97
CA SER A 38 15.25 14.17 7.57
C SER A 38 16.31 13.87 6.51
N TRP A 39 16.00 12.97 5.57
CA TRP A 39 16.89 12.67 4.45
C TRP A 39 17.06 13.89 3.52
N LEU A 40 15.98 14.59 3.18
CA LEU A 40 16.04 15.80 2.33
C LEU A 40 16.91 16.89 2.97
N ILE A 41 16.72 17.15 4.26
CA ILE A 41 17.52 18.14 5.02
C ILE A 41 19.00 17.72 5.04
N LYS A 42 19.29 16.45 5.37
CA LYS A 42 20.66 15.92 5.41
C LYS A 42 21.37 16.05 4.07
N ASN A 43 20.64 15.91 2.96
CA ASN A 43 21.17 16.01 1.61
C ASN A 43 21.10 17.44 1.04
N LYS A 44 20.76 18.45 1.85
CA LYS A 44 20.67 19.87 1.45
C LYS A 44 19.74 20.09 0.25
N MET A 45 18.67 19.30 0.16
CA MET A 45 17.67 19.46 -0.89
C MET A 45 16.88 20.77 -0.67
N PRO A 46 16.42 21.44 -1.75
CA PRO A 46 15.56 22.61 -1.63
C PRO A 46 14.29 22.28 -0.85
N SER A 47 13.83 23.21 -0.01
CA SER A 47 12.62 23.04 0.80
C SER A 47 11.33 22.89 -0.02
N ASN A 48 11.35 23.26 -1.30
CA ASN A 48 10.22 23.18 -2.23
C ASN A 48 10.37 22.00 -3.24
N ILE A 49 11.25 21.04 -2.97
CA ILE A 49 11.36 19.87 -3.84
C ILE A 49 10.15 18.96 -3.63
N LYS A 50 9.49 18.58 -4.73
CA LYS A 50 8.40 17.59 -4.68
C LYS A 50 8.99 16.22 -4.38
N TRP A 51 8.41 15.50 -3.43
CA TRP A 51 8.78 14.12 -3.15
C TRP A 51 7.54 13.25 -2.95
N GLN A 52 7.70 11.95 -3.21
CA GLN A 52 6.65 10.96 -3.04
C GLN A 52 7.23 9.68 -2.46
N ILE A 53 6.38 8.93 -1.77
CA ILE A 53 6.64 7.58 -1.30
C ILE A 53 5.58 6.68 -1.92
N ASP A 54 6.06 5.68 -2.64
CA ASP A 54 5.25 4.63 -3.22
C ASP A 54 5.23 3.42 -2.27
N VAL A 55 4.13 2.66 -2.28
CA VAL A 55 3.99 1.42 -1.50
C VAL A 55 3.86 0.26 -2.47
N ILE A 56 4.67 -0.79 -2.29
CA ILE A 56 4.55 -2.04 -3.02
C ILE A 56 4.10 -3.12 -2.02
N ALA A 57 2.89 -3.63 -2.20
CA ALA A 57 2.37 -4.76 -1.44
C ALA A 57 2.67 -6.06 -2.21
N ILE A 58 3.25 -7.02 -1.51
CA ILE A 58 3.59 -8.33 -2.06
C ILE A 58 2.86 -9.38 -1.22
N LYS A 59 1.99 -10.16 -1.84
CA LYS A 59 1.35 -11.33 -1.25
C LYS A 59 1.92 -12.58 -1.90
N ILE A 60 2.62 -13.40 -1.11
CA ILE A 60 3.22 -14.65 -1.59
C ILE A 60 2.23 -15.78 -1.34
N ASP A 61 1.91 -16.50 -2.39
CA ASP A 61 1.20 -17.77 -2.33
C ASP A 61 2.25 -18.89 -2.33
N LEU A 62 2.39 -19.54 -1.18
CA LEU A 62 3.40 -20.58 -0.97
C LEU A 62 3.05 -21.88 -1.69
N ASP A 63 1.76 -22.15 -1.92
CA ASP A 63 1.29 -23.36 -2.58
C ASP A 63 1.57 -23.29 -4.08
N SER A 64 1.22 -22.16 -4.70
CA SER A 64 1.47 -21.95 -6.13
C SER A 64 2.88 -21.42 -6.45
N LYS A 65 3.68 -21.12 -5.42
CA LYS A 65 5.01 -20.47 -5.52
C LYS A 65 4.98 -19.19 -6.36
N LYS A 66 3.89 -18.43 -6.28
CA LYS A 66 3.68 -17.18 -7.03
C LYS A 66 3.55 -16.00 -6.07
N ALA A 67 3.91 -14.82 -6.56
CA ALA A 67 3.68 -13.57 -5.85
C ALA A 67 2.65 -12.71 -6.59
N LYS A 68 1.69 -12.16 -5.83
CA LYS A 68 0.82 -11.07 -6.28
C LYS A 68 1.44 -9.76 -5.82
N ILE A 69 1.75 -8.89 -6.77
CA ILE A 69 2.36 -7.58 -6.51
C ILE A 69 1.33 -6.50 -6.82
N ARG A 70 1.16 -5.55 -5.89
CA ARG A 70 0.35 -4.35 -6.07
C ARG A 70 1.23 -3.14 -5.80
N HIS A 71 1.18 -2.15 -6.68
CA HIS A 71 1.93 -0.90 -6.54
C HIS A 71 0.95 0.25 -6.34
N PHE A 72 1.11 0.95 -5.22
CA PHE A 72 0.38 2.15 -4.86
C PHE A 72 1.31 3.34 -5.05
N LYS A 73 1.21 3.96 -6.21
CA LYS A 73 1.97 5.16 -6.54
C LYS A 73 1.47 6.35 -5.72
N ASN A 74 2.38 7.22 -5.26
CA ASN A 74 2.04 8.43 -4.51
C ASN A 74 1.15 8.13 -3.29
N ALA A 75 1.47 7.05 -2.57
CA ALA A 75 0.75 6.66 -1.36
C ALA A 75 0.91 7.70 -0.24
N ILE A 76 2.06 8.39 -0.23
CA ILE A 76 2.36 9.52 0.65
C ILE A 76 3.19 10.52 -0.17
N GLY A 77 3.03 11.82 0.04
CA GLY A 77 3.85 12.83 -0.61
C GLY A 77 3.91 14.13 0.17
N GLY A 78 4.72 15.06 -0.32
CA GLY A 78 4.83 16.42 0.19
C GLY A 78 5.82 17.27 -0.58
#